data_AF-A0A4R2L1W8-F1
#
_entry.id   AF-A0A4R2L1W8-F1
#
_cell.length_a   1.000
_cell.length_b   1.000
_cell.length_c   1.000
_cell.angle_alpha   90.00
_cell.angle_beta   90.00
_cell.angle_gamma   90.00
#
_symmetry.space_group_name_H-M   'P 1'
#
loop_
_entity.id
_entity.type
_entity.pdbx_description
1 polymer ?
#
loop_
_entity_poly.entity_id
_entity_poly.type
_entity_poly.pdbx_seq_one_letter_code
_entity_poly.pdbx_strand_id
1 'polypeptide(L)'
;MNTSKNITQKSNDSFEEAIKKLEEIVILLDEGKLTLDATLSLYEEGIRLYRACNNKLDQTEQKINILINNEEVTFHSGDLDN
;
A
#
# COMPACT_ATOMS: atom_id res chain seq x y z
N MET A 1 25.83 23.68 -1.35
CA MET A 1 25.20 22.69 -0.44
C MET A 1 23.70 22.82 -0.59
N ASN A 2 23.03 21.70 -0.87
CA ASN A 2 21.57 21.45 -0.92
C ASN A 2 21.14 20.77 -2.23
N THR A 3 21.71 19.59 -2.45
CA THR A 3 21.09 18.52 -3.23
C THR A 3 20.41 17.56 -2.25
N SER A 4 19.25 17.02 -2.64
CA SER A 4 18.54 15.88 -2.03
C SER A 4 17.68 16.16 -0.78
N LYS A 5 16.45 16.65 -0.98
CA LYS A 5 15.26 16.35 -0.13
C LYS A 5 13.96 16.92 -0.71
N ASN A 6 13.56 16.57 -1.94
CA ASN A 6 12.21 16.95 -2.41
C ASN A 6 11.62 16.10 -3.56
N ILE A 7 11.72 14.76 -3.50
CA ILE A 7 11.03 13.93 -4.51
C ILE A 7 10.16 12.80 -3.92
N THR A 8 10.28 12.43 -2.63
CA THR A 8 9.63 11.20 -2.13
C THR A 8 9.05 11.31 -0.72
N GLN A 9 8.19 12.30 -0.44
CA GLN A 9 7.68 12.46 0.94
C GLN A 9 6.18 12.74 1.09
N LYS A 10 5.37 12.71 0.03
CA LYS A 10 3.92 12.99 0.13
C LYS A 10 3.02 11.74 0.03
N SER A 11 3.56 10.58 -0.34
CA SER A 11 2.76 9.38 -0.63
C SER A 11 2.78 8.29 0.44
N ASN A 12 3.83 8.22 1.26
CA ASN A 12 3.93 7.16 2.28
C ASN A 12 3.00 7.41 3.44
N ASP A 13 2.91 8.65 3.92
CA ASP A 13 2.02 9.04 5.01
C ASP A 13 0.57 8.60 4.72
N SER A 14 0.07 8.78 3.49
CA SER A 14 -1.30 8.39 3.13
C SER A 14 -1.55 6.87 3.14
N PHE A 15 -0.52 6.06 2.86
CA PHE A 15 -0.66 4.59 2.88
C PHE A 15 -0.55 4.06 4.31
N GLU A 16 0.44 4.53 5.07
CA GLU A 16 0.63 4.16 6.46
C GLU A 16 -0.57 4.60 7.32
N GLU A 17 -1.12 5.80 7.08
CA GLU A 17 -2.35 6.26 7.73
C GLU A 17 -3.55 5.39 7.38
N ALA A 18 -3.67 4.95 6.12
CA ALA A 18 -4.77 4.07 5.70
C ALA A 18 -4.69 2.70 6.37
N ILE A 19 -3.48 2.13 6.48
CA ILE A 19 -3.23 0.88 7.21
C ILE A 19 -3.56 1.04 8.69
N LYS A 20 -3.08 2.10 9.33
CA LYS A 20 -3.35 2.35 10.74
C LYS A 20 -4.84 2.49 11.04
N LYS A 21 -5.58 3.20 10.19
CA LYS A 21 -7.05 3.30 10.31
C LYS A 21 -7.74 1.95 10.11
N LEU A 22 -7.23 1.11 9.20
CA LEU A 22 -7.77 -0.23 9.01
C LEU A 22 -7.58 -1.11 10.26
N GLU A 23 -6.41 -1.03 10.90
CA GLU A 23 -6.14 -1.71 12.18
C GLU A 23 -7.09 -1.22 13.29
N GLU A 24 -7.29 0.09 13.41
CA GLU A 24 -8.24 0.68 14.36
C GLU A 24 -9.67 0.18 14.11
N ILE A 25 -10.11 0.11 12.86
CA ILE A 25 -11.42 -0.42 12.48
C ILE A 25 -11.55 -1.89 12.88
N VAL A 26 -10.54 -2.72 12.62
CA VAL A 26 -10.55 -4.14 13.01
C VAL A 26 -10.68 -4.29 14.52
N ILE A 27 -9.94 -3.50 15.31
CA ILE A 27 -10.05 -3.51 16.77
C ILE A 27 -11.48 -3.14 17.21
N LEU A 28 -12.05 -2.08 16.64
CA LEU A 28 -13.40 -1.62 16.99
C LEU A 28 -14.48 -2.67 16.63
N LEU A 29 -14.32 -3.35 15.50
CA LEU A 29 -15.21 -4.44 15.09
C LEU A 29 -15.10 -5.66 16.01
N ASP A 30 -13.88 -6.01 16.45
CA ASP A 30 -13.62 -7.14 17.35
C ASP A 30 -14.13 -6.89 18.78
N GLU A 31 -14.12 -5.63 19.25
CA GLU A 31 -14.68 -5.26 20.56
C GLU A 31 -16.18 -5.54 20.68
N GLY A 32 -16.93 -5.61 19.57
CA GLY A 32 -18.33 -6.04 19.53
C GLY A 32 -19.33 -5.15 20.28
N LYS A 33 -18.94 -3.93 20.71
CA LYS A 33 -19.79 -2.98 21.46
C LYS A 33 -20.56 -1.98 20.58
N LEU A 34 -20.46 -2.15 19.26
CA LEU A 34 -21.03 -1.22 18.28
C LEU A 34 -22.48 -1.58 17.96
N THR A 35 -23.27 -0.56 17.61
CA THR A 35 -24.60 -0.78 17.02
C THR A 35 -24.46 -1.33 15.60
N LEU A 36 -25.48 -2.01 15.10
CA LEU A 36 -25.49 -2.57 13.74
C LEU A 36 -25.13 -1.53 12.67
N ASP A 37 -25.70 -0.32 12.75
CA ASP A 37 -25.42 0.77 11.81
C ASP A 37 -23.97 1.26 11.90
N ALA A 38 -23.40 1.32 13.11
CA ALA A 38 -22.01 1.71 13.31
C ALA A 38 -21.05 0.63 12.79
N THR A 39 -21.36 -0.65 13.03
CA THR A 39 -20.62 -1.79 12.47
C THR A 39 -20.63 -1.76 10.94
N LEU A 40 -21.79 -1.54 10.32
CA LEU A 40 -21.91 -1.41 8.87
C LEU A 40 -21.07 -0.25 8.33
N SER A 41 -21.15 0.92 8.97
CA SER A 41 -20.38 2.10 8.58
C SER A 41 -18.86 1.86 8.65
N LEU A 42 -18.40 1.23 9.74
CA LEU A 42 -16.98 0.89 9.92
C LEU A 42 -16.51 -0.17 8.92
N TYR A 43 -17.37 -1.14 8.60
CA TYR A 43 -17.08 -2.15 7.60
C TYR A 43 -16.92 -1.55 6.20
N GLU A 44 -17.84 -0.66 5.79
CA GLU A 44 -17.74 0.05 4.51
C GLU A 44 -16.46 0.87 4.42
N GLU A 45 -16.12 1.60 5.48
CA GLU A 45 -14.87 2.36 5.55
C GLU A 45 -13.64 1.46 5.47
N GLY A 46 -13.64 0.32 6.17
CA GLY A 46 -12.57 -0.67 6.10
C GLY A 46 -12.36 -1.20 4.69
N ILE A 47 -13.44 -1.54 3.97
CA ILE A 47 -13.37 -1.97 2.57
C ILE A 47 -12.82 -0.86 1.66
N ARG A 48 -13.21 0.40 1.90
CA ARG A 48 -12.72 1.54 1.14
C ARG A 48 -11.22 1.73 1.32
N LEU A 49 -10.74 1.68 2.56
CA LEU A 49 -9.31 1.79 2.89
C LEU A 49 -8.51 0.63 2.31
N TYR A 50 -8.99 -0.60 2.45
CA TYR A 50 -8.36 -1.79 1.87
C TYR A 50 -8.17 -1.66 0.36
N ARG A 51 -9.20 -1.23 -0.37
CA ARG A 51 -9.12 -0.99 -1.82
C ARG A 51 -8.13 0.11 -2.16
N ALA A 52 -8.07 1.17 -1.37
CA ALA A 52 -7.11 2.26 -1.59
C ALA A 52 -5.66 1.76 -1.43
N CYS A 53 -5.39 0.95 -0.40
CA CYS A 53 -4.08 0.33 -0.18
C CYS A 53 -3.68 -0.59 -1.33
N ASN A 54 -4.57 -1.49 -1.77
CA ASN A 54 -4.29 -2.39 -2.89
C ASN A 54 -4.00 -1.61 -4.19
N ASN A 55 -4.83 -0.63 -4.53
CA ASN A 55 -4.61 0.20 -5.71
C ASN A 55 -3.24 0.91 -5.66
N LYS A 56 -2.80 1.31 -4.46
CA LYS A 56 -1.49 1.96 -4.29
C LYS A 56 -0.34 0.98 -4.51
N LEU A 57 -0.48 -0.24 -4.02
CA LEU A 57 0.48 -1.32 -4.23
C LEU A 57 0.57 -1.66 -5.73
N ASP A 58 -0.56 -1.88 -6.40
CA ASP A 58 -0.62 -2.16 -7.84
C ASP A 58 0.05 -1.06 -8.67
N GLN A 59 -0.24 0.22 -8.36
CA GLN A 59 0.40 1.35 -9.04
C GLN A 59 1.91 1.40 -8.81
N THR A 60 2.36 0.96 -7.63
CA THR A 60 3.79 0.94 -7.29
C THR A 60 4.49 -0.20 -8.01
N GLU A 61 3.88 -1.38 -8.04
CA GLU A 61 4.37 -2.54 -8.79
C GLU A 61 4.44 -2.24 -10.29
N GLN A 62 3.41 -1.64 -10.87
CA GLN A 62 3.42 -1.21 -12.28
C GLN A 62 4.57 -0.24 -12.58
N LYS A 63 4.83 0.73 -11.70
CA LYS A 63 5.95 1.66 -11.86
C LYS A 63 7.30 0.94 -11.80
N ILE A 64 7.46 0.00 -10.86
CA ILE A 64 8.66 -0.82 -10.75
C ILE A 64 8.85 -1.64 -12.03
N ASN A 65 7.80 -2.31 -12.53
CA ASN A 65 7.85 -3.09 -13.77
C ASN A 65 8.20 -2.22 -14.98
N ILE A 66 7.68 -1.00 -15.09
CA ILE A 66 8.05 -0.08 -16.18
C ILE A 66 9.52 0.32 -16.08
N LEU A 67 10.05 0.58 -14.88
CA LEU A 67 11.45 0.91 -14.69
C LEU A 67 12.36 -0.28 -15.06
N ILE A 68 11.99 -1.50 -14.63
CA ILE A 68 12.72 -2.73 -14.96
C ILE A 68 12.67 -3.05 -16.46
N ASN A 69 11.56 -2.78 -17.15
CA ASN A 69 11.44 -3.09 -18.58
C ASN A 69 12.06 -2.01 -19.50
N ASN A 70 12.22 -0.78 -19.02
CA ASN A 70 12.84 0.31 -19.80
C ASN A 70 14.36 0.36 -19.65
N GLU A 71 14.93 -0.28 -18.63
CA GLU A 71 16.34 -0.66 -18.60
C GLU A 71 16.40 -2.10 -19.12
N GLU A 72 17.08 -2.38 -20.24
CA GLU A 72 17.53 -3.75 -20.52
C GLU A 72 18.47 -4.17 -19.37
N VAL A 73 17.90 -4.61 -18.25
CA VAL A 73 18.65 -5.33 -17.24
C VAL A 73 18.75 -6.74 -17.75
N THR A 74 19.78 -6.98 -18.55
CA THR A 74 20.22 -8.32 -18.93
C THR A 74 20.67 -9.02 -17.66
N PHE A 75 19.72 -9.61 -16.92
CA PHE A 75 20.02 -10.65 -15.95
C PHE A 75 20.58 -11.83 -16.76
N HIS A 76 21.90 -11.88 -16.89
CA HIS A 76 22.61 -13.09 -17.26
C HIS A 76 22.43 -14.06 -16.08
N SER A 77 21.31 -14.78 -16.07
CA SER A 77 21.19 -16.05 -15.35
C SER A 77 21.95 -17.15 -16.11
N GLY A 78 23.18 -16.85 -16.53
CA GLY A 78 24.17 -17.83 -16.90
C GLY A 78 25.06 -17.98 -15.67
N ASP A 79 24.88 -19.09 -14.95
CA ASP A 79 25.82 -19.73 -14.02
C ASP A 79 25.04 -20.35 -12.86
N LEU A 80 24.25 -21.41 -13.13
CA LEU A 80 24.05 -22.55 -12.22
C LEU A 80 23.46 -23.75 -13.01
N ASP A 81 24.10 -24.10 -14.13
CA ASP A 81 24.03 -25.48 -14.64
C ASP A 81 25.36 -26.16 -14.28
N ASN A 82 25.39 -26.88 -13.14
CA ASN A 82 26.16 -28.11 -12.93
C ASN A 82 25.89 -28.74 -11.55
#